data_AF-A0A1Z9H668-F1
#
_entry.id   AF-A0A1Z9H668-F1
#
_cell.length_a   1.000
_cell.length_b   1.000
_cell.length_c   1.000
_cell.angle_alpha   90.00
_cell.angle_beta   90.00
_cell.angle_gamma   90.00
#
_symmetry.space_group_name_H-M   'P 1'
#
loop_
_entity.id
_entity.type
_entity.pdbx_description
1 polymer ?
#
loop_
_entity_poly.entity_id
_entity_poly.type
_entity_poly.pdbx_seq_one_letter_code
_entity_poly.pdbx_strand_id
1 'polypeptide(L)'
;MALNLRGGAAPDPFDNHQERKRYKAFMDEIKKVYSVIDTLYSEKHYGFLNTNYQVIQPISGIGTINFGSFAPEVFGLNFVVDQFTQFRDFYIDFSRETGLRPPSLINNLTPGKSFQNFDENYQNSLKALTLRMSEELEKVILSPKKGTMLSPVEFYQHFNEEILFLPKMESYSISKSGYAISSNSSCYETGLYVDMAENISTDLDYEKGKMIDDPGFLCYVKFANEYGFSIDFNAPWRMIFNLNHEKSRENILNGRPLEDFWHFYYDQYVELTGFSYDYYNIREFYENLYKTYYRRYNRLTSSEMSSLSWRQIYTDLFSRSLRSTRYGPGQFWVETFTLNRLREVGMIKKYTDFDEHDGVLAVRDHALELYGREENPRPGIYVENPISTGIVGQPDSGVAAYITSVSGQFLKRKMENLDQ
;
A
#
# COMPACT_ATOMS: atom_id res chain seq x y z
N MET A 1 -30.86 23.31 2.26
CA MET A 1 -30.60 24.07 1.03
C MET A 1 -30.21 23.03 -0.01
N ALA A 2 -31.03 22.79 -1.03
CA ALA A 2 -30.66 21.89 -2.11
C ALA A 2 -29.55 22.57 -2.94
N LEU A 3 -28.43 21.90 -3.19
CA LEU A 3 -27.32 22.46 -3.95
C LEU A 3 -27.57 22.36 -5.46
N ASN A 4 -28.42 21.42 -5.88
CA ASN A 4 -28.74 21.14 -7.28
C ASN A 4 -27.47 20.96 -8.11
N LEU A 5 -26.58 20.06 -7.68
CA LEU A 5 -25.35 19.76 -8.43
C LEU A 5 -25.69 18.86 -9.63
N ARG A 6 -25.19 19.20 -10.83
CA ARG A 6 -25.28 18.31 -12.00
C ARG A 6 -24.12 17.32 -12.06
N GLY A 7 -23.19 17.44 -11.11
CA GLY A 7 -22.05 16.58 -10.87
C GLY A 7 -21.25 16.25 -12.12
N GLY A 8 -20.59 17.25 -12.68
CA GLY A 8 -19.58 17.01 -13.70
C GLY A 8 -20.13 16.65 -15.08
N ALA A 9 -21.46 16.54 -15.23
CA ALA A 9 -22.14 16.34 -16.51
C ALA A 9 -22.41 17.67 -17.24
N ALA A 10 -21.85 18.80 -16.77
CA ALA A 10 -21.98 20.04 -17.49
C ALA A 10 -21.15 19.97 -18.78
N PRO A 11 -21.69 20.49 -19.91
CA PRO A 11 -21.00 20.46 -21.19
C PRO A 11 -19.75 21.37 -21.20
N ASP A 12 -19.67 22.34 -20.30
CA ASP A 12 -18.55 23.28 -20.16
C ASP A 12 -17.62 22.86 -19.01
N PRO A 13 -16.31 22.67 -19.24
CA PRO A 13 -15.31 22.47 -18.19
C PRO A 13 -15.35 23.53 -17.08
N PHE A 14 -15.71 24.78 -17.40
CA PHE A 14 -15.84 25.83 -16.39
C PHE A 14 -17.00 25.54 -15.42
N ASP A 15 -18.15 25.10 -15.93
CA ASP A 15 -19.29 24.72 -15.10
C ASP A 15 -18.94 23.54 -14.18
N ASN A 16 -18.26 22.51 -14.70
CA ASN A 16 -17.79 21.37 -13.90
C ASN A 16 -16.86 21.81 -12.77
N HIS A 17 -15.96 22.77 -13.03
CA HIS A 17 -15.10 23.35 -12.01
C HIS A 17 -15.89 24.11 -10.94
N GLN A 18 -16.90 24.89 -11.34
CA GLN A 18 -17.77 25.60 -10.39
C GLN A 18 -18.60 24.62 -9.54
N GLU A 19 -19.09 23.53 -10.11
CA GLU A 19 -19.79 22.48 -9.37
C GLU A 19 -18.89 21.80 -8.35
N ARG A 20 -17.66 21.44 -8.73
CA ARG A 20 -16.67 20.88 -7.79
C ARG A 20 -16.35 21.83 -6.65
N LYS A 21 -16.26 23.14 -6.93
CA LYS A 21 -16.10 24.16 -5.87
C LYS A 21 -17.28 24.19 -4.91
N ARG A 22 -18.52 24.12 -5.42
CA ARG A 22 -19.74 24.09 -4.59
C ARG A 22 -19.82 22.81 -3.76
N TYR A 23 -19.53 21.66 -4.37
CA TYR A 23 -19.44 20.38 -3.70
C TYR A 23 -18.43 20.43 -2.54
N LYS A 24 -17.21 20.91 -2.84
CA LYS A 24 -16.15 21.05 -1.84
C LYS A 24 -16.60 21.96 -0.69
N ALA A 25 -17.16 23.12 -1.00
CA ALA A 25 -17.66 24.06 0.02
C ALA A 25 -18.74 23.42 0.90
N PHE A 26 -19.67 22.66 0.33
CA PHE A 26 -20.68 21.94 1.11
C PHE A 26 -20.07 20.89 2.04
N MET A 27 -19.17 20.06 1.52
CA MET A 27 -18.52 19.03 2.32
C MET A 27 -17.61 19.65 3.40
N ASP A 28 -17.01 20.81 3.15
CA ASP A 28 -16.29 21.60 4.15
C ASP A 28 -17.23 22.11 5.26
N GLU A 29 -18.46 22.51 4.94
CA GLU A 29 -19.47 22.83 5.97
C GLU A 29 -19.87 21.60 6.79
N ILE A 30 -20.04 20.44 6.15
CA ILE A 30 -20.31 19.17 6.86
C ILE A 30 -19.15 18.83 7.79
N LYS A 31 -17.90 18.99 7.33
CA LYS A 31 -16.68 18.68 8.10
C LYS A 31 -16.56 19.49 9.40
N LYS A 32 -17.26 20.63 9.51
CA LYS A 32 -17.32 21.42 10.76
C LYS A 32 -18.16 20.76 11.85
N VAL A 33 -19.09 19.88 11.48
CA VAL A 33 -20.06 19.27 12.41
C VAL A 33 -19.84 17.76 12.52
N TYR A 34 -19.41 17.11 11.44
CA TYR A 34 -19.27 15.66 11.34
C TYR A 34 -17.87 15.27 10.89
N SER A 35 -17.43 14.08 11.28
CA SER A 35 -16.22 13.46 10.78
C SER A 35 -16.39 13.05 9.32
N VAL A 36 -15.57 13.65 8.47
CA VAL A 36 -15.43 13.37 7.04
C VAL A 36 -13.94 13.26 6.74
N ILE A 37 -13.55 12.27 5.95
CA ILE A 37 -12.15 12.01 5.58
C ILE A 37 -11.98 12.27 4.10
N ASP A 38 -11.00 13.09 3.73
CA ASP A 38 -10.64 13.35 2.34
C ASP A 38 -9.53 12.40 1.88
N THR A 39 -9.95 11.26 1.35
CA THR A 39 -9.08 10.17 0.91
C THR A 39 -8.35 10.43 -0.41
N LEU A 40 -8.62 11.55 -1.08
CA LEU A 40 -7.94 11.91 -2.33
C LEU A 40 -6.75 12.82 -2.05
N TYR A 41 -6.89 13.72 -1.07
CA TYR A 41 -5.88 14.75 -0.78
C TYR A 41 -5.26 14.56 0.61
N SER A 42 -5.95 14.96 1.69
CA SER A 42 -5.32 15.06 3.02
C SER A 42 -5.06 13.71 3.68
N GLU A 43 -5.87 12.70 3.40
CA GLU A 43 -5.87 11.40 4.08
C GLU A 43 -5.72 10.24 3.09
N LYS A 44 -4.95 10.47 2.01
CA LYS A 44 -4.78 9.51 0.92
C LYS A 44 -4.31 8.12 1.36
N HIS A 45 -3.55 8.06 2.45
CA HIS A 45 -2.96 6.83 2.97
C HIS A 45 -3.60 6.37 4.29
N TYR A 46 -4.83 6.83 4.58
CA TYR A 46 -5.56 6.41 5.77
C TYR A 46 -5.70 4.88 5.83
N GLY A 47 -5.24 4.30 6.95
CA GLY A 47 -5.20 2.85 7.17
C GLY A 47 -3.93 2.15 6.69
N PHE A 48 -3.10 2.81 5.87
CA PHE A 48 -1.79 2.31 5.46
C PHE A 48 -0.63 2.91 6.24
N LEU A 49 -0.82 4.07 6.88
CA LEU A 49 0.21 4.71 7.69
C LEU A 49 -0.23 4.76 9.15
N ASN A 50 0.70 4.41 10.04
CA ASN A 50 0.52 4.64 11.47
C ASN A 50 0.90 6.08 11.86
N THR A 51 0.76 6.42 13.14
CA THR A 51 1.08 7.76 13.67
C THR A 51 2.55 8.16 13.55
N ASN A 52 3.44 7.20 13.26
CA ASN A 52 4.86 7.40 13.03
C ASN A 52 5.23 7.40 11.53
N TYR A 53 4.24 7.48 10.63
CA TYR A 53 4.43 7.42 9.17
C TYR A 53 5.10 6.11 8.70
N GLN A 54 4.95 5.03 9.46
CA GLN A 54 5.37 3.70 9.05
C GLN A 54 4.22 3.03 8.31
N VAL A 55 4.55 2.31 7.24
CA VAL A 55 3.55 1.55 6.49
C VAL A 55 3.11 0.32 7.28
N ILE A 56 1.80 0.14 7.37
CA ILE A 56 1.14 -1.00 8.01
C ILE A 56 0.21 -1.67 7.01
N GLN A 57 -0.06 -2.95 7.23
CA GLN A 57 -1.06 -3.72 6.50
C GLN A 57 -1.82 -4.64 7.45
N PRO A 58 -3.08 -5.01 7.17
CA PRO A 58 -3.79 -6.00 7.96
C PRO A 58 -3.09 -7.37 7.94
N ILE A 59 -3.14 -8.09 9.05
CA ILE A 59 -2.59 -9.46 9.11
C ILE A 59 -3.51 -10.38 8.29
N SER A 60 -2.95 -11.00 7.26
CA SER A 60 -3.68 -11.91 6.37
C SER A 60 -4.35 -13.06 7.13
N GLY A 61 -5.67 -13.20 6.97
CA GLY A 61 -6.46 -14.32 7.52
C GLY A 61 -6.87 -14.16 8.99
N ILE A 62 -6.47 -13.09 9.67
CA ILE A 62 -6.91 -12.81 11.05
C ILE A 62 -8.10 -11.85 11.01
N GLY A 63 -9.15 -12.21 11.74
CA GLY A 63 -10.26 -11.30 12.02
C GLY A 63 -11.11 -10.92 10.82
N THR A 64 -11.04 -11.62 9.68
CA THR A 64 -11.95 -11.36 8.55
C THR A 64 -13.21 -12.21 8.63
N ILE A 65 -14.39 -11.59 8.56
CA ILE A 65 -15.70 -12.27 8.56
C ILE A 65 -16.59 -11.68 7.46
N ASN A 66 -17.67 -12.37 7.09
CA ASN A 66 -18.66 -11.82 6.15
C ASN A 66 -19.68 -10.92 6.86
N PHE A 67 -20.36 -10.05 6.10
CA PHE A 67 -21.44 -9.18 6.60
C PHE A 67 -22.78 -9.93 6.78
N GLY A 68 -22.73 -11.22 7.16
CA GLY A 68 -23.90 -12.04 7.45
C GLY A 68 -24.83 -12.23 6.25
N SER A 69 -26.12 -12.39 6.52
CA SER A 69 -27.12 -12.76 5.50
C SER A 69 -27.49 -11.63 4.53
N PHE A 70 -27.21 -10.36 4.87
CA PHE A 70 -27.55 -9.24 4.00
C PHE A 70 -26.46 -8.93 2.95
N ALA A 71 -25.23 -9.40 3.16
CA ALA A 71 -24.12 -9.32 2.21
C ALA A 71 -23.15 -10.51 2.39
N PRO A 72 -23.56 -11.75 2.05
CA PRO A 72 -22.79 -12.96 2.35
C PRO A 72 -21.46 -13.06 1.58
N GLU A 73 -21.36 -12.36 0.44
CA GLU A 73 -20.18 -12.35 -0.44
C GLU A 73 -19.19 -11.23 -0.10
N VAL A 74 -19.55 -10.33 0.82
CA VAL A 74 -18.69 -9.21 1.23
C VAL A 74 -18.04 -9.57 2.55
N PHE A 75 -16.72 -9.42 2.60
CA PHE A 75 -15.90 -9.64 3.77
C PHE A 75 -15.38 -8.32 4.33
N GLY A 76 -15.18 -8.26 5.64
CA GLY A 76 -14.60 -7.12 6.36
C GLY A 76 -13.84 -7.59 7.59
N LEU A 77 -13.05 -6.70 8.20
CA LEU A 77 -12.48 -6.96 9.52
C LEU A 77 -13.62 -7.08 10.55
N ASN A 78 -13.49 -7.97 11.53
CA ASN A 78 -14.57 -8.34 12.45
C ASN A 78 -15.12 -7.13 13.19
N PHE A 79 -14.24 -6.27 13.72
CA PHE A 79 -14.67 -5.05 14.40
C PHE A 79 -15.37 -4.05 13.46
N VAL A 80 -15.02 -4.03 12.16
CA VAL A 80 -15.69 -3.19 11.16
C VAL A 80 -17.08 -3.75 10.85
N VAL A 81 -17.17 -5.06 10.65
CA VAL A 81 -18.43 -5.78 10.38
C VAL A 81 -19.39 -5.65 11.56
N ASP A 82 -18.91 -5.86 12.78
CA ASP A 82 -19.70 -5.76 14.01
C ASP A 82 -20.25 -4.34 14.20
N GLN A 83 -19.40 -3.33 14.02
CA GLN A 83 -19.79 -1.93 14.16
C GLN A 83 -20.77 -1.50 13.05
N PHE A 84 -20.54 -1.95 11.82
CA PHE A 84 -21.43 -1.67 10.69
C PHE A 84 -22.80 -2.32 10.88
N THR A 85 -22.84 -3.55 11.40
CA THR A 85 -24.09 -4.27 11.68
C THR A 85 -24.93 -3.51 12.70
N GLN A 86 -24.31 -3.01 13.78
CA GLN A 86 -24.99 -2.17 14.77
C GLN A 86 -25.55 -0.87 14.16
N PHE A 87 -24.76 -0.19 13.33
CA PHE A 87 -25.21 1.01 12.61
C PHE A 87 -26.40 0.71 11.71
N ARG A 88 -26.31 -0.37 10.92
CA ARG A 88 -27.33 -0.77 9.96
C ARG A 88 -28.66 -1.07 10.65
N ASP A 89 -28.63 -1.89 11.70
CA ASP A 89 -29.83 -2.32 12.39
C ASP A 89 -30.54 -1.12 13.02
N PHE A 90 -29.79 -0.23 13.67
CA PHE A 90 -30.32 1.03 14.19
C PHE A 90 -30.95 1.90 13.08
N TYR A 91 -30.25 2.10 11.97
CA TYR A 91 -30.75 2.94 10.88
C TYR A 91 -32.03 2.38 10.26
N ILE A 92 -32.13 1.05 10.11
CA ILE A 92 -33.33 0.38 9.59
C ILE A 92 -34.52 0.62 10.52
N ASP A 93 -34.34 0.47 11.82
CA ASP A 93 -35.41 0.68 12.79
C ASP A 93 -35.82 2.16 12.86
N PHE A 94 -34.85 3.07 12.89
CA PHE A 94 -35.10 4.50 12.76
C PHE A 94 -35.87 4.87 11.48
N SER A 95 -35.52 4.24 10.34
CA SER A 95 -36.19 4.47 9.06
C SER A 95 -37.64 4.01 9.08
N ARG A 96 -37.93 2.89 9.76
CA ARG A 96 -39.30 2.38 9.92
C ARG A 96 -40.15 3.31 10.78
N GLU A 97 -39.58 3.86 11.85
CA GLU A 97 -40.29 4.75 12.77
C GLU A 97 -40.57 6.13 12.19
N THR A 98 -39.60 6.70 11.49
CA THR A 98 -39.68 8.10 11.00
C THR A 98 -40.12 8.22 9.55
N GLY A 99 -40.04 7.13 8.78
CA GLY A 99 -40.22 7.14 7.32
C GLY A 99 -39.03 7.74 6.55
N LEU A 100 -37.99 8.21 7.23
CA LEU A 100 -36.78 8.73 6.57
C LEU A 100 -35.95 7.57 6.05
N ARG A 101 -35.77 7.50 4.72
CA ARG A 101 -35.04 6.42 4.06
C ARG A 101 -33.54 6.74 3.98
N PRO A 102 -32.67 5.71 3.88
CA PRO A 102 -31.30 5.91 3.44
C PRO A 102 -31.27 6.67 2.11
N PRO A 103 -30.18 7.40 1.82
CA PRO A 103 -29.99 8.04 0.54
C PRO A 103 -30.21 7.10 -0.63
N SER A 104 -30.79 7.61 -1.72
CA SER A 104 -31.27 6.81 -2.86
C SER A 104 -30.21 5.97 -3.58
N LEU A 105 -28.92 6.23 -3.37
CA LEU A 105 -27.82 5.41 -3.90
C LEU A 105 -27.43 4.24 -2.99
N ILE A 106 -27.95 4.20 -1.77
CA ILE A 106 -27.70 3.15 -0.79
C ILE A 106 -28.91 2.21 -0.77
N ASN A 107 -28.72 1.03 -1.35
CA ASN A 107 -29.76 0.01 -1.39
C ASN A 107 -29.78 -0.78 -0.07
N ASN A 108 -30.76 -0.50 0.79
CA ASN A 108 -31.01 -1.23 2.04
C ASN A 108 -29.81 -1.34 3.00
N LEU A 109 -28.84 -0.41 2.91
CA LEU A 109 -27.60 -0.43 3.68
C LEU A 109 -26.85 -1.77 3.54
N THR A 110 -26.90 -2.35 2.34
CA THR A 110 -26.15 -3.56 1.99
C THR A 110 -24.77 -3.17 1.47
N PRO A 111 -23.67 -3.62 2.11
CA PRO A 111 -22.31 -3.43 1.59
C PRO A 111 -22.15 -4.10 0.23
N GLY A 112 -21.56 -3.37 -0.72
CA GLY A 112 -21.13 -3.90 -2.01
C GLY A 112 -19.66 -4.28 -2.05
N LYS A 113 -18.81 -3.63 -1.23
CA LYS A 113 -17.37 -3.87 -1.17
C LYS A 113 -16.77 -3.43 0.17
N SER A 114 -15.81 -4.17 0.73
CA SER A 114 -15.15 -3.75 1.98
C SER A 114 -13.67 -4.18 2.09
N PHE A 115 -13.39 -5.48 2.22
CA PHE A 115 -12.01 -6.00 2.35
C PHE A 115 -11.49 -6.59 1.04
N GLN A 116 -10.20 -6.37 0.77
CA GLN A 116 -9.43 -7.08 -0.26
C GLN A 116 -8.14 -7.61 0.35
N ASN A 117 -7.66 -8.77 -0.09
CA ASN A 117 -6.43 -9.34 0.44
C ASN A 117 -5.21 -8.57 -0.08
N PHE A 118 -4.48 -7.90 0.82
CA PHE A 118 -3.31 -7.10 0.47
C PHE A 118 -2.20 -7.94 -0.19
N ASP A 119 -1.84 -9.09 0.40
CA ASP A 119 -0.72 -9.90 -0.09
C ASP A 119 -1.01 -10.45 -1.48
N GLU A 120 -2.24 -10.91 -1.74
CA GLU A 120 -2.66 -11.39 -3.05
C GLU A 120 -2.56 -10.27 -4.11
N ASN A 121 -3.09 -9.09 -3.80
CA ASN A 121 -3.05 -7.95 -4.72
C ASN A 121 -1.62 -7.46 -4.97
N TYR A 122 -0.77 -7.43 -3.94
CA TYR A 122 0.65 -7.14 -4.08
C TYR A 122 1.36 -8.15 -4.99
N GLN A 123 1.12 -9.45 -4.79
CA GLN A 123 1.70 -10.50 -5.64
C GLN A 123 1.22 -10.39 -7.09
N ASN A 124 -0.04 -10.01 -7.30
CA ASN A 124 -0.57 -9.76 -8.64
C ASN A 124 0.08 -8.53 -9.29
N SER A 125 0.31 -7.46 -8.51
CA SER A 125 1.07 -6.28 -8.95
C SER A 125 2.51 -6.64 -9.35
N LEU A 126 3.20 -7.45 -8.55
CA LEU A 126 4.54 -7.94 -8.87
C LEU A 126 4.57 -8.80 -10.13
N LYS A 127 3.60 -9.70 -10.32
CA LYS A 127 3.49 -10.50 -11.56
C LYS A 127 3.33 -9.60 -12.79
N ALA A 128 2.46 -8.59 -12.69
CA ALA A 128 2.27 -7.62 -13.77
C ALA A 128 3.56 -6.85 -14.07
N LEU A 129 4.29 -6.44 -13.03
CA LEU A 129 5.60 -5.80 -13.17
C LEU A 129 6.62 -6.71 -13.85
N THR A 130 6.76 -7.96 -13.38
CA THR A 130 7.69 -8.95 -13.96
C THR A 130 7.38 -9.22 -15.44
N LEU A 131 6.10 -9.28 -15.81
CA LEU A 131 5.70 -9.44 -17.21
C LEU A 131 6.17 -8.25 -18.06
N ARG A 132 5.86 -7.02 -17.63
CA ARG A 132 6.28 -5.79 -18.34
C ARG A 132 7.79 -5.64 -18.42
N MET A 133 8.51 -6.03 -17.38
CA MET A 133 9.97 -6.01 -17.38
C MET A 133 10.58 -7.07 -18.27
N SER A 134 9.94 -8.24 -18.37
CA SER A 134 10.41 -9.32 -19.25
C SER A 134 10.41 -8.90 -20.73
N GLU A 135 9.48 -8.03 -21.14
CA GLU A 135 9.43 -7.43 -22.48
C GLU A 135 10.61 -6.48 -22.73
N GLU A 136 10.98 -5.67 -21.73
CA GLU A 136 12.12 -4.75 -21.84
C GLU A 136 13.46 -5.49 -21.77
N LEU A 137 13.55 -6.51 -20.91
CA LEU A 137 14.72 -7.38 -20.82
C LEU A 137 14.99 -8.11 -22.12
N GLU A 138 13.95 -8.48 -22.87
CA GLU A 138 14.13 -9.13 -24.17
C GLU A 138 14.86 -8.20 -25.17
N LYS A 139 14.58 -6.89 -25.16
CA LYS A 139 15.31 -5.93 -25.98
C LYS A 139 16.79 -5.85 -25.61
N VAL A 140 17.10 -5.98 -24.32
CA VAL A 140 18.48 -6.03 -23.80
C VAL A 140 19.16 -7.33 -24.24
N ILE A 141 18.51 -8.48 -24.06
CA ILE A 141 19.03 -9.81 -24.43
C ILE A 141 19.30 -9.89 -25.93
N LEU A 142 18.38 -9.37 -26.75
CA LEU A 142 18.45 -9.43 -28.20
C LEU A 142 19.36 -8.34 -28.81
N SER A 143 19.89 -7.42 -27.99
CA SER A 143 20.77 -6.36 -28.47
C SER A 143 22.07 -6.97 -29.02
N PRO A 144 22.36 -6.82 -30.33
CA PRO A 144 23.52 -7.46 -30.98
C PRO A 144 24.88 -7.03 -30.42
N LYS A 145 24.91 -5.95 -29.62
CA LYS A 145 26.14 -5.31 -29.13
C LYS A 145 26.79 -6.03 -27.93
N LYS A 146 26.10 -6.96 -27.26
CA LYS A 146 26.61 -7.58 -26.02
C LYS A 146 26.59 -9.10 -26.12
N GLY A 147 27.29 -9.71 -27.09
CA GLY A 147 27.42 -11.18 -27.21
C GLY A 147 27.99 -11.92 -25.97
N THR A 148 28.18 -11.21 -24.85
CA THR A 148 28.57 -11.67 -23.54
C THR A 148 27.40 -11.55 -22.56
N MET A 149 27.17 -12.61 -21.81
CA MET A 149 26.21 -12.62 -20.71
C MET A 149 26.61 -11.61 -19.64
N LEU A 150 25.67 -10.80 -19.16
CA LEU A 150 25.90 -9.93 -18.02
C LEU A 150 26.03 -10.77 -16.75
N SER A 151 27.02 -10.46 -15.92
CA SER A 151 27.08 -10.98 -14.56
C SER A 151 25.90 -10.44 -13.73
N PRO A 152 25.58 -11.03 -12.57
CA PRO A 152 24.46 -10.58 -11.75
C PRO A 152 24.52 -9.08 -11.41
N VAL A 153 25.68 -8.59 -10.97
CA VAL A 153 25.85 -7.17 -10.59
C VAL A 153 25.71 -6.25 -11.81
N GLU A 154 26.34 -6.57 -12.93
CA GLU A 154 26.20 -5.78 -14.17
C GLU A 154 24.75 -5.78 -14.68
N PHE A 155 24.06 -6.92 -14.56
CA PHE A 155 22.65 -7.04 -14.90
C PHE A 155 21.79 -6.12 -14.02
N TYR A 156 22.02 -6.10 -12.72
CA TYR A 156 21.27 -5.25 -11.79
C TYR A 156 21.54 -3.77 -12.00
N GLN A 157 22.79 -3.37 -12.21
CA GLN A 157 23.15 -2.00 -12.54
C GLN A 157 22.46 -1.57 -13.83
N HIS A 158 22.60 -2.37 -14.89
CA HIS A 158 21.96 -2.07 -16.17
C HIS A 158 20.43 -2.01 -16.07
N PHE A 159 19.83 -2.92 -15.31
CA PHE A 159 18.39 -2.91 -15.07
C PHE A 159 17.96 -1.64 -14.33
N ASN A 160 18.71 -1.25 -13.30
CA ASN A 160 18.44 -0.05 -12.53
C ASN A 160 18.57 1.20 -13.40
N GLU A 161 19.60 1.31 -14.21
CA GLU A 161 19.88 2.48 -15.06
C GLU A 161 18.87 2.63 -16.22
N GLU A 162 18.56 1.52 -16.91
CA GLU A 162 17.93 1.58 -18.23
C GLU A 162 16.47 1.12 -18.25
N ILE A 163 16.04 0.32 -17.27
CA ILE A 163 14.70 -0.29 -17.27
C ILE A 163 13.84 0.28 -16.16
N LEU A 164 14.37 0.34 -14.95
CA LEU A 164 13.60 0.67 -13.75
C LEU A 164 13.06 2.10 -13.75
N PHE A 165 13.77 3.05 -14.39
CA PHE A 165 13.36 4.45 -14.52
C PHE A 165 12.61 4.77 -15.81
N LEU A 166 12.22 3.76 -16.60
CA LEU A 166 11.35 4.02 -17.74
C LEU A 166 10.02 4.60 -17.26
N PRO A 167 9.43 5.61 -17.94
CA PRO A 167 8.16 6.22 -17.51
C PRO A 167 7.03 5.21 -17.27
N LYS A 168 6.99 4.12 -18.06
CA LYS A 168 6.00 3.06 -17.91
C LYS A 168 6.16 2.17 -16.66
N MET A 169 7.27 2.33 -15.93
CA MET A 169 7.58 1.63 -14.68
C MET A 169 7.34 2.51 -13.45
N GLU A 170 7.12 3.82 -13.62
CA GLU A 170 6.95 4.77 -12.51
C GLU A 170 5.77 4.41 -11.60
N SER A 171 4.69 3.85 -12.18
CA SER A 171 3.51 3.44 -11.42
C SER A 171 3.70 2.14 -10.63
N TYR A 172 4.83 1.43 -10.78
CA TYR A 172 5.04 0.12 -10.16
C TYR A 172 6.01 0.19 -8.99
N SER A 173 5.63 -0.50 -7.92
CA SER A 173 6.46 -0.68 -6.73
C SER A 173 6.90 -2.14 -6.64
N ILE A 174 8.19 -2.33 -6.36
CA ILE A 174 8.78 -3.64 -6.06
C ILE A 174 8.63 -3.94 -4.57
N SER A 175 8.70 -2.92 -3.72
CA SER A 175 8.55 -3.10 -2.27
C SER A 175 7.07 -3.17 -1.88
N LYS A 176 6.74 -3.92 -0.80
CA LYS A 176 5.38 -3.95 -0.26
C LYS A 176 4.99 -2.58 0.27
N SER A 177 5.89 -1.90 0.97
CA SER A 177 5.58 -0.57 1.50
C SER A 177 5.37 0.46 0.39
N GLY A 178 6.12 0.36 -0.71
CA GLY A 178 5.91 1.14 -1.92
C GLY A 178 4.61 0.80 -2.62
N TYR A 179 4.18 -0.46 -2.60
CA TYR A 179 2.91 -0.87 -3.16
C TYR A 179 1.74 -0.26 -2.38
N ALA A 180 1.73 -0.39 -1.05
CA ALA A 180 0.67 0.11 -0.17
C ALA A 180 0.36 1.60 -0.36
N ILE A 181 1.38 2.41 -0.66
CA ILE A 181 1.22 3.86 -0.89
C ILE A 181 1.12 4.24 -2.37
N SER A 182 1.16 3.26 -3.28
CA SER A 182 1.05 3.50 -4.73
C SER A 182 -0.41 3.65 -5.17
N SER A 183 -0.62 4.11 -6.41
CA SER A 183 -1.94 4.10 -7.03
C SER A 183 -2.45 2.71 -7.40
N ASN A 184 -1.62 1.67 -7.30
CA ASN A 184 -2.02 0.28 -7.60
C ASN A 184 -2.55 -0.45 -6.36
N SER A 185 -2.34 0.11 -5.17
CA SER A 185 -2.98 -0.39 -3.95
C SER A 185 -4.35 0.25 -3.80
N SER A 186 -5.22 -0.51 -3.17
CA SER A 186 -6.63 -0.21 -3.02
C SER A 186 -6.94 0.06 -1.55
N CYS A 187 -7.73 1.10 -1.26
CA CYS A 187 -8.07 1.44 0.14
C CYS A 187 -8.76 0.29 0.88
N TYR A 188 -9.46 -0.60 0.17
CA TYR A 188 -10.10 -1.80 0.72
C TYR A 188 -9.09 -2.83 1.27
N GLU A 189 -7.83 -2.76 0.87
CA GLU A 189 -6.77 -3.63 1.42
C GLU A 189 -6.42 -3.28 2.87
N THR A 190 -6.81 -2.09 3.36
CA THR A 190 -6.73 -1.73 4.78
C THR A 190 -7.81 -2.42 5.61
N GLY A 191 -8.89 -2.90 4.98
CA GLY A 191 -10.06 -3.47 5.65
C GLY A 191 -10.91 -2.47 6.45
N LEU A 192 -10.61 -1.17 6.39
CA LEU A 192 -11.32 -0.11 7.12
C LEU A 192 -12.46 0.55 6.33
N TYR A 193 -12.66 0.14 5.08
CA TYR A 193 -13.61 0.78 4.16
C TYR A 193 -14.83 -0.10 3.94
N VAL A 194 -16.01 0.50 3.82
CA VAL A 194 -17.26 -0.16 3.46
C VAL A 194 -17.99 0.70 2.44
N ASP A 195 -18.04 0.25 1.18
CA ASP A 195 -18.84 0.87 0.13
C ASP A 195 -20.21 0.23 0.11
N MET A 196 -21.26 1.04 0.18
CA MET A 196 -22.65 0.54 0.08
C MET A 196 -23.25 0.72 -1.31
N ALA A 197 -22.60 1.48 -2.19
CA ALA A 197 -23.02 1.58 -3.58
C ALA A 197 -22.16 0.63 -4.43
N GLU A 198 -22.82 -0.31 -5.09
CA GLU A 198 -22.16 -1.23 -6.01
C GLU A 198 -21.89 -0.57 -7.36
N ASN A 199 -20.69 -0.79 -7.91
CA ASN A 199 -20.32 -0.43 -9.29
C ASN A 199 -20.42 1.06 -9.64
N ILE A 200 -20.44 1.97 -8.65
CA ILE A 200 -20.33 3.41 -8.90
C ILE A 200 -18.86 3.81 -8.92
N SER A 201 -18.42 4.39 -10.04
CA SER A 201 -17.08 4.97 -10.13
C SER A 201 -17.00 6.25 -9.28
N THR A 202 -15.92 6.37 -8.50
CA THR A 202 -15.60 7.56 -7.70
C THR A 202 -15.27 8.79 -8.56
N ASP A 203 -15.08 8.61 -9.86
CA ASP A 203 -14.80 9.71 -10.79
C ASP A 203 -16.10 10.37 -11.30
N LEU A 204 -17.27 9.76 -11.05
CA LEU A 204 -18.56 10.27 -11.47
C LEU A 204 -19.10 11.26 -10.45
N ASP A 205 -18.86 12.55 -10.70
CA ASP A 205 -19.33 13.63 -9.84
C ASP A 205 -20.88 13.68 -9.75
N TYR A 206 -21.60 13.16 -10.75
CA TYR A 206 -23.07 13.15 -10.84
C TYR A 206 -23.70 12.39 -9.68
N GLU A 207 -23.17 11.20 -9.41
CA GLU A 207 -23.65 10.36 -8.32
C GLU A 207 -23.31 10.97 -6.95
N LYS A 208 -22.18 11.69 -6.84
CA LYS A 208 -21.84 12.43 -5.60
C LYS A 208 -22.86 13.54 -5.36
N GLY A 209 -23.19 14.31 -6.39
CA GLY A 209 -24.20 15.37 -6.32
C GLY A 209 -25.56 14.83 -5.89
N LYS A 210 -26.04 13.76 -6.56
CA LYS A 210 -27.29 13.09 -6.23
C LYS A 210 -27.32 12.57 -4.79
N MET A 211 -26.21 12.01 -4.32
CA MET A 211 -26.08 11.50 -2.95
C MET A 211 -26.23 12.62 -1.92
N ILE A 212 -25.55 13.75 -2.11
CA ILE A 212 -25.56 14.83 -1.12
C ILE A 212 -26.81 15.71 -1.16
N ASP A 213 -27.49 15.78 -2.30
CA ASP A 213 -28.78 16.46 -2.45
C ASP A 213 -29.95 15.61 -1.89
N ASP A 214 -29.70 14.34 -1.54
CA ASP A 214 -30.71 13.46 -0.97
C ASP A 214 -31.11 13.90 0.46
N PRO A 215 -32.42 14.04 0.77
CA PRO A 215 -32.88 14.44 2.10
C PRO A 215 -32.40 13.52 3.24
N GLY A 216 -32.14 12.24 2.95
CA GLY A 216 -31.63 11.27 3.93
C GLY A 216 -30.14 11.42 4.22
N PHE A 217 -29.39 12.18 3.43
CA PHE A 217 -27.92 12.21 3.47
C PHE A 217 -27.37 12.70 4.80
N LEU A 218 -27.83 13.85 5.31
CA LEU A 218 -27.33 14.38 6.58
C LEU A 218 -27.64 13.46 7.76
N CYS A 219 -28.79 12.77 7.73
CA CYS A 219 -29.15 11.79 8.74
C CYS A 219 -28.24 10.56 8.66
N TYR A 220 -27.94 10.11 7.44
CA TYR A 220 -26.95 9.07 7.17
C TYR A 220 -25.55 9.43 7.69
N VAL A 221 -25.03 10.62 7.37
CA VAL A 221 -23.73 11.10 7.86
C VAL A 221 -23.70 11.14 9.39
N LYS A 222 -24.75 11.70 10.00
CA LYS A 222 -24.87 11.80 11.46
C LYS A 222 -24.79 10.42 12.12
N PHE A 223 -25.59 9.47 11.68
CA PHE A 223 -25.62 8.15 12.31
C PHE A 223 -24.37 7.33 11.99
N ALA A 224 -23.79 7.45 10.80
CA ALA A 224 -22.48 6.86 10.53
C ALA A 224 -21.44 7.33 11.56
N ASN A 225 -21.41 8.63 11.85
CA ASN A 225 -20.52 9.24 12.83
C ASN A 225 -20.77 8.72 14.25
N GLU A 226 -22.01 8.67 14.71
CA GLU A 226 -22.37 8.14 16.04
C GLU A 226 -21.88 6.70 16.26
N TYR A 227 -21.80 5.92 15.18
CA TYR A 227 -21.31 4.54 15.18
C TYR A 227 -19.82 4.41 14.80
N GLY A 228 -19.05 5.51 14.79
CA GLY A 228 -17.60 5.46 14.61
C GLY A 228 -17.11 5.42 13.16
N PHE A 229 -17.98 5.70 12.20
CA PHE A 229 -17.62 5.83 10.79
C PHE A 229 -17.54 7.28 10.35
N SER A 230 -16.49 7.62 9.62
CA SER A 230 -16.43 8.84 8.81
C SER A 230 -17.02 8.58 7.43
N ILE A 231 -17.52 9.61 6.77
CA ILE A 231 -17.89 9.55 5.36
C ILE A 231 -16.70 9.95 4.49
N ASP A 232 -16.47 9.25 3.38
CA ASP A 232 -15.45 9.64 2.41
C ASP A 232 -15.89 10.92 1.67
N PHE A 233 -15.06 11.95 1.71
CA PHE A 233 -15.26 13.21 1.02
C PHE A 233 -15.45 13.03 -0.50
N ASN A 234 -14.79 12.04 -1.09
CA ASN A 234 -14.74 11.84 -2.53
C ASN A 234 -15.71 10.74 -3.01
N ALA A 235 -16.33 10.00 -2.10
CA ALA A 235 -17.28 8.93 -2.38
C ALA A 235 -18.33 8.88 -1.26
N PRO A 236 -19.38 9.73 -1.25
CA PRO A 236 -20.24 9.87 -0.06
C PRO A 236 -21.08 8.63 0.32
N TRP A 237 -21.06 7.59 -0.51
CA TRP A 237 -21.64 6.26 -0.24
C TRP A 237 -20.66 5.29 0.45
N ARG A 238 -19.43 5.73 0.72
CA ARG A 238 -18.37 4.95 1.37
C ARG A 238 -18.22 5.39 2.82
N MET A 239 -18.31 4.42 3.72
CA MET A 239 -18.02 4.56 5.14
C MET A 239 -16.58 4.15 5.39
N ILE A 240 -15.90 4.94 6.22
CA ILE A 240 -14.52 4.71 6.62
C ILE A 240 -14.53 4.53 8.13
N PHE A 241 -14.15 3.35 8.60
CA PHE A 241 -14.04 3.07 10.01
C PHE A 241 -12.98 3.98 10.63
N ASN A 242 -13.39 4.89 11.51
CA ASN A 242 -12.52 5.92 12.07
C ASN A 242 -11.81 5.40 13.33
N LEU A 243 -10.53 5.04 13.22
CA LEU A 243 -9.70 4.54 14.32
C LEU A 243 -9.48 5.59 15.42
N ASN A 244 -9.75 6.87 15.13
CA ASN A 244 -9.66 7.95 16.10
C ASN A 244 -10.98 8.26 16.81
N HIS A 245 -12.08 7.64 16.39
CA HIS A 245 -13.37 7.85 17.03
C HIS A 245 -13.47 7.02 18.32
N GLU A 246 -13.95 7.62 19.41
CA GLU A 246 -14.06 6.98 20.72
C GLU A 246 -14.83 5.65 20.64
N LYS A 247 -16.02 5.68 20.01
CA LYS A 247 -16.84 4.48 19.82
C LYS A 247 -16.12 3.33 19.10
N SER A 248 -15.32 3.66 18.09
CA SER A 248 -14.54 2.69 17.32
C SER A 248 -13.48 2.03 18.19
N ARG A 249 -12.79 2.84 19.01
CA ARG A 249 -11.76 2.36 19.93
C ARG A 249 -12.35 1.47 21.02
N GLU A 250 -13.48 1.88 21.61
CA GLU A 250 -14.21 1.07 22.59
C GLU A 250 -14.60 -0.31 22.02
N ASN A 251 -15.12 -0.33 20.79
CA ASN A 251 -15.52 -1.56 20.13
C ASN A 251 -14.33 -2.50 19.87
N ILE A 252 -13.23 -1.97 19.35
CA ILE A 252 -12.00 -2.74 19.12
C ILE A 252 -11.42 -3.28 20.44
N LEU A 253 -11.37 -2.43 21.47
CA LEU A 253 -10.77 -2.78 22.76
C LEU A 253 -11.58 -3.82 23.54
N ASN A 254 -12.88 -3.98 23.23
CA ASN A 254 -13.75 -4.97 23.85
C ASN A 254 -13.66 -4.96 25.39
N GLY A 255 -13.76 -3.77 25.98
CA GLY A 255 -13.70 -3.53 27.43
C GLY A 255 -12.30 -3.30 28.01
N ARG A 256 -11.24 -3.27 27.19
CA ARG A 256 -9.90 -2.83 27.60
C ARG A 256 -9.81 -1.29 27.74
N PRO A 257 -8.83 -0.76 28.50
CA PRO A 257 -8.62 0.68 28.64
C PRO A 257 -8.29 1.38 27.31
N LEU A 258 -8.76 2.62 27.11
CA LEU A 258 -8.58 3.38 25.86
C LEU A 258 -7.10 3.68 25.56
N GLU A 259 -6.28 3.85 26.59
CA GLU A 259 -4.83 4.05 26.49
C GLU A 259 -4.10 2.88 25.81
N ASP A 260 -4.67 1.68 25.85
CA ASP A 260 -4.10 0.48 25.22
C ASP A 260 -4.45 0.36 23.73
N PHE A 261 -5.29 1.26 23.19
CA PHE A 261 -5.85 1.13 21.85
C PHE A 261 -4.79 0.86 20.78
N TRP A 262 -3.76 1.70 20.71
CA TRP A 262 -2.76 1.59 19.65
C TRP A 262 -1.92 0.32 19.79
N HIS A 263 -1.54 -0.05 21.02
CA HIS A 263 -0.82 -1.29 21.26
C HIS A 263 -1.67 -2.50 20.85
N PHE A 264 -2.91 -2.56 21.30
CA PHE A 264 -3.81 -3.65 20.96
C PHE A 264 -4.11 -3.73 19.45
N TYR A 265 -4.39 -2.59 18.80
CA TYR A 265 -4.65 -2.55 17.36
C TYR A 265 -3.42 -3.02 16.56
N TYR A 266 -2.23 -2.51 16.88
CA TYR A 266 -1.00 -2.91 16.20
C TYR A 266 -0.59 -4.36 16.47
N ASP A 267 -0.85 -4.89 17.65
CA ASP A 267 -0.47 -6.26 17.99
C ASP A 267 -1.43 -7.30 17.39
N GLN A 268 -2.71 -6.97 17.21
CA GLN A 268 -3.74 -7.95 16.85
C GLN A 268 -4.17 -7.90 15.39
N TYR A 269 -4.12 -6.73 14.76
CA TYR A 269 -4.79 -6.53 13.47
C TYR A 269 -3.88 -6.15 12.32
N VAL A 270 -2.71 -5.59 12.60
CA VAL A 270 -1.81 -5.13 11.53
C VAL A 270 -0.37 -5.58 11.76
N GLU A 271 0.41 -5.57 10.69
CA GLU A 271 1.85 -5.77 10.75
C GLU A 271 2.57 -4.60 10.07
N LEU A 272 3.80 -4.34 10.52
CA LEU A 272 4.64 -3.31 9.90
C LEU A 272 5.16 -3.82 8.55
N THR A 273 4.77 -3.13 7.50
CA THR A 273 5.33 -3.32 6.16
C THR A 273 6.61 -2.49 6.08
N GLY A 274 7.70 -3.08 6.58
CA GLY A 274 8.96 -2.36 6.83
C GLY A 274 10.19 -2.92 6.11
N PHE A 275 11.36 -2.46 6.57
CA PHE A 275 12.65 -2.77 5.96
C PHE A 275 12.93 -4.26 5.82
N SER A 276 12.73 -5.08 6.87
CA SER A 276 13.09 -6.49 6.82
C SER A 276 12.36 -7.20 5.67
N TYR A 277 11.05 -7.02 5.57
CA TYR A 277 10.27 -7.58 4.47
C TYR A 277 10.65 -6.99 3.13
N ASP A 278 10.70 -5.66 3.00
CA ASP A 278 10.96 -5.02 1.71
C ASP A 278 12.38 -5.28 1.19
N TYR A 279 13.39 -5.30 2.06
CA TYR A 279 14.76 -5.65 1.70
C TYR A 279 14.83 -7.07 1.12
N TYR A 280 14.25 -8.05 1.80
CA TYR A 280 14.24 -9.42 1.30
C TYR A 280 13.37 -9.58 0.05
N ASN A 281 12.22 -8.91 -0.03
CA ASN A 281 11.34 -8.92 -1.19
C ASN A 281 12.04 -8.34 -2.42
N ILE A 282 12.72 -7.20 -2.28
CA ILE A 282 13.50 -6.60 -3.36
C ILE A 282 14.60 -7.56 -3.78
N ARG A 283 15.38 -8.09 -2.84
CA ARG A 283 16.45 -9.04 -3.16
C ARG A 283 15.90 -10.25 -3.93
N GLU A 284 14.84 -10.89 -3.42
CA GLU A 284 14.21 -12.04 -4.06
C GLU A 284 13.67 -11.69 -5.46
N PHE A 285 13.08 -10.49 -5.62
CA PHE A 285 12.61 -10.00 -6.90
C PHE A 285 13.74 -9.93 -7.94
N TYR A 286 14.87 -9.29 -7.59
CA TYR A 286 16.03 -9.19 -8.47
C TYR A 286 16.65 -10.56 -8.77
N GLU A 287 16.76 -11.44 -7.76
CA GLU A 287 17.24 -12.82 -7.94
C GLU A 287 16.36 -13.60 -8.94
N ASN A 288 15.04 -13.49 -8.82
CA ASN A 288 14.08 -14.13 -9.72
C ASN A 288 14.12 -13.53 -11.13
N LEU A 289 14.35 -12.22 -11.22
CA LEU A 289 14.51 -11.53 -12.49
C LEU A 289 15.78 -11.98 -13.22
N TYR A 290 16.90 -12.04 -12.51
CA TYR A 290 18.16 -12.54 -13.06
C TYR A 290 18.09 -14.03 -13.41
N LYS A 291 17.38 -14.84 -12.60
CA LYS A 291 17.08 -16.24 -12.94
C LYS A 291 16.36 -16.36 -14.28
N THR A 292 15.39 -15.48 -14.53
CA THR A 292 14.65 -15.43 -15.79
C THR A 292 15.54 -15.01 -16.95
N TYR A 293 16.37 -13.98 -16.77
CA TYR A 293 17.38 -13.55 -17.73
C TYR A 293 18.37 -14.69 -18.06
N TYR A 294 18.96 -15.31 -17.05
CA TYR A 294 19.90 -16.42 -17.18
C TYR A 294 19.33 -17.58 -17.98
N ARG A 295 18.10 -18.00 -17.64
CA ARG A 295 17.40 -19.09 -18.33
C ARG A 295 17.18 -18.75 -19.80
N ARG A 296 16.72 -17.53 -20.11
CA ARG A 296 16.47 -17.09 -21.48
C ARG A 296 17.76 -16.98 -22.29
N TYR A 297 18.80 -16.36 -21.72
CA TYR A 297 20.09 -16.19 -22.36
C TYR A 297 20.72 -17.54 -22.75
N ASN A 298 20.70 -18.51 -21.83
CA ASN A 298 21.26 -19.84 -22.03
C ASN A 298 20.29 -20.82 -22.74
N ARG A 299 19.09 -20.36 -23.13
CA ARG A 299 18.04 -21.18 -23.75
C ARG A 299 17.68 -22.44 -22.95
N LEU A 300 17.74 -22.34 -21.62
CA LEU A 300 17.44 -23.45 -20.72
C LEU A 300 15.93 -23.66 -20.60
N THR A 301 15.51 -24.92 -20.59
CA THR A 301 14.16 -25.34 -20.24
C THR A 301 13.89 -25.13 -18.75
N SER A 302 12.60 -25.08 -18.37
CA SER A 302 12.23 -25.01 -16.94
C SER A 302 12.72 -26.23 -16.15
N SER A 303 12.75 -27.42 -16.77
CA SER A 303 13.28 -28.64 -16.15
C SER A 303 14.78 -28.57 -15.88
N GLU A 304 15.57 -28.09 -16.84
CA GLU A 304 17.02 -27.89 -16.65
C GLU A 304 17.30 -26.84 -15.57
N MET A 305 16.49 -25.79 -15.49
CA MET A 305 16.67 -24.78 -14.44
C MET A 305 16.32 -25.30 -13.04
N SER A 306 15.36 -26.22 -12.94
CA SER A 306 14.93 -26.81 -11.67
C SER A 306 15.90 -27.85 -11.10
N SER A 307 16.66 -28.53 -11.98
CA SER A 307 17.68 -29.50 -11.57
C SER A 307 18.99 -28.84 -11.12
N LEU A 308 19.22 -27.60 -11.52
CA LEU A 308 20.35 -26.80 -11.05
C LEU A 308 20.09 -26.29 -9.63
N SER A 309 21.12 -26.36 -8.79
CA SER A 309 21.13 -25.63 -7.52
C SER A 309 21.29 -24.13 -7.80
N TRP A 310 20.20 -23.49 -8.21
CA TRP A 310 20.18 -22.07 -8.58
C TRP A 310 20.81 -21.21 -7.49
N ARG A 311 20.54 -21.51 -6.22
CA ARG A 311 21.14 -20.79 -5.09
C ARG A 311 22.66 -20.86 -5.10
N GLN A 312 23.26 -22.02 -5.39
CA GLN A 312 24.72 -22.16 -5.47
C GLN A 312 25.30 -21.42 -6.68
N ILE A 313 24.68 -21.57 -7.86
CA ILE A 313 25.12 -20.88 -9.09
C ILE A 313 25.03 -19.37 -8.89
N TYR A 314 23.91 -18.89 -8.39
CA TYR A 314 23.67 -17.49 -8.14
C TYR A 314 24.68 -16.95 -7.11
N THR A 315 24.89 -17.64 -6.00
CA THR A 315 25.84 -17.21 -4.97
C THR A 315 27.26 -17.12 -5.51
N ASP A 316 27.70 -18.11 -6.29
CA ASP A 316 29.03 -18.10 -6.92
C ASP A 316 29.17 -16.96 -7.94
N LEU A 317 28.20 -16.82 -8.87
CA LEU A 317 28.20 -15.75 -9.86
C LEU A 317 28.15 -14.36 -9.20
N PHE A 318 27.29 -14.19 -8.21
CA PHE A 318 27.10 -12.93 -7.51
C PHE A 318 28.38 -12.56 -6.73
N SER A 319 28.93 -13.51 -5.97
CA SER A 319 30.18 -13.31 -5.21
C SER A 319 31.36 -12.98 -6.13
N ARG A 320 31.46 -13.62 -7.30
CA ARG A 320 32.50 -13.28 -8.30
C ARG A 320 32.30 -11.88 -8.86
N SER A 321 31.07 -11.52 -9.21
CA SER A 321 30.76 -10.18 -9.76
C SER A 321 30.97 -9.05 -8.76
N LEU A 322 30.78 -9.31 -7.46
CA LEU A 322 31.07 -8.31 -6.43
C LEU A 322 32.57 -8.06 -6.24
N ARG A 323 33.44 -9.06 -6.46
CA ARG A 323 34.91 -8.86 -6.37
C ARG A 323 35.45 -7.85 -7.37
N SER A 324 34.76 -7.63 -8.48
CA SER A 324 35.10 -6.59 -9.46
C SER A 324 34.55 -5.21 -9.10
N THR A 325 33.73 -5.11 -8.05
CA THR A 325 33.21 -3.84 -7.54
C THR A 325 33.93 -3.44 -6.26
N ARG A 326 33.75 -2.17 -5.84
CA ARG A 326 34.20 -1.70 -4.52
C ARG A 326 33.27 -2.11 -3.39
N TYR A 327 32.17 -2.81 -3.69
CA TYR A 327 31.05 -3.01 -2.78
C TYR A 327 31.04 -4.42 -2.18
N GLY A 328 30.77 -4.49 -0.88
CA GLY A 328 30.37 -5.74 -0.24
C GLY A 328 28.94 -6.14 -0.62
N PRO A 329 28.55 -7.42 -0.45
CA PRO A 329 27.19 -7.88 -0.75
C PRO A 329 26.10 -7.11 -0.01
N GLY A 330 26.30 -6.78 1.27
CA GLY A 330 25.34 -6.01 2.07
C GLY A 330 25.17 -4.59 1.52
N GLN A 331 26.29 -3.90 1.27
CA GLN A 331 26.30 -2.57 0.65
C GLN A 331 25.52 -2.52 -0.66
N PHE A 332 25.78 -3.47 -1.56
CA PHE A 332 25.09 -3.53 -2.85
C PHE A 332 23.56 -3.60 -2.70
N TRP A 333 23.07 -4.45 -1.80
CA TRP A 333 21.63 -4.61 -1.58
C TRP A 333 21.00 -3.43 -0.86
N VAL A 334 21.71 -2.80 0.06
CA VAL A 334 21.27 -1.57 0.72
C VAL A 334 21.13 -0.43 -0.28
N GLU A 335 22.12 -0.26 -1.17
CA GLU A 335 22.06 0.73 -2.25
C GLU A 335 20.90 0.43 -3.20
N THR A 336 20.72 -0.83 -3.60
CA THR A 336 19.62 -1.25 -4.47
C THR A 336 18.25 -1.01 -3.80
N PHE A 337 18.10 -1.35 -2.52
CA PHE A 337 16.90 -1.07 -1.74
C PHE A 337 16.61 0.44 -1.70
N THR A 338 17.64 1.24 -1.38
CA THR A 338 17.52 2.69 -1.24
C THR A 338 17.10 3.35 -2.55
N LEU A 339 17.74 2.98 -3.66
CA LEU A 339 17.40 3.44 -5.00
C LEU A 339 15.92 3.14 -5.33
N ASN A 340 15.47 1.90 -5.07
CA ASN A 340 14.08 1.51 -5.31
C ASN A 340 13.11 2.33 -4.48
N ARG A 341 13.38 2.51 -3.20
CA ARG A 341 12.51 3.31 -2.32
C ARG A 341 12.45 4.76 -2.76
N LEU A 342 13.58 5.38 -3.06
CA LEU A 342 13.62 6.78 -3.54
C LEU A 342 12.83 6.97 -4.84
N ARG A 343 12.91 6.00 -5.77
CA ARG A 343 12.08 6.00 -6.99
C ARG A 343 10.60 5.90 -6.64
N GLU A 344 10.20 4.92 -5.83
CA GLU A 344 8.80 4.66 -5.49
C GLU A 344 8.15 5.83 -4.75
N VAL A 345 8.90 6.54 -3.92
CA VAL A 345 8.43 7.78 -3.28
C VAL A 345 8.59 9.01 -4.19
N GLY A 346 9.07 8.86 -5.42
CA GLY A 346 9.18 9.94 -6.40
C GLY A 346 10.24 11.00 -6.06
N MET A 347 11.21 10.67 -5.21
CA MET A 347 12.33 11.55 -4.85
C MET A 347 13.41 11.61 -5.94
N ILE A 348 13.52 10.55 -6.74
CA ILE A 348 14.41 10.52 -7.91
C ILE A 348 13.62 10.08 -9.13
N LYS A 349 13.92 10.68 -10.29
CA LYS A 349 13.27 10.35 -11.56
C LYS A 349 14.21 9.66 -12.52
N LYS A 350 15.51 9.74 -12.27
CA LYS A 350 16.56 9.08 -13.04
C LYS A 350 17.57 8.47 -12.10
N TYR A 351 18.29 7.46 -12.59
CA TYR A 351 19.38 6.85 -11.86
C TYR A 351 20.50 7.85 -11.53
N THR A 352 20.82 8.76 -12.45
CA THR A 352 21.86 9.79 -12.24
C THR A 352 21.57 10.73 -11.07
N ASP A 353 20.30 10.93 -10.74
CA ASP A 353 19.90 11.76 -9.59
C ASP A 353 20.35 11.13 -8.26
N PHE A 354 20.65 9.82 -8.23
CA PHE A 354 21.11 9.11 -7.05
C PHE A 354 22.51 9.55 -6.61
N ASP A 355 23.39 9.88 -7.56
CA ASP A 355 24.76 10.32 -7.28
C ASP A 355 24.87 11.83 -7.01
N GLU A 356 23.90 12.63 -7.48
CA GLU A 356 23.91 14.09 -7.37
C GLU A 356 23.25 14.61 -6.08
N HIS A 357 22.55 13.75 -5.33
CA HIS A 357 21.76 14.17 -4.19
C HIS A 357 22.52 13.94 -2.88
N ASP A 358 23.04 15.01 -2.27
CA ASP A 358 23.82 14.95 -1.01
C ASP A 358 23.12 14.15 0.11
N GLY A 359 21.79 14.23 0.18
CA GLY A 359 20.97 13.44 1.11
C GLY A 359 20.99 11.93 0.85
N VAL A 360 21.15 11.50 -0.40
CA VAL A 360 21.28 10.10 -0.79
C VAL A 360 22.66 9.56 -0.44
N LEU A 361 23.71 10.36 -0.67
CA LEU A 361 25.06 10.04 -0.24
C LEU A 361 25.14 9.94 1.29
N ALA A 362 24.51 10.85 2.04
CA ALA A 362 24.46 10.78 3.50
C ALA A 362 23.71 9.54 4.02
N VAL A 363 22.58 9.18 3.40
CA VAL A 363 21.83 7.96 3.78
C VAL A 363 22.62 6.71 3.42
N ARG A 364 23.25 6.69 2.25
CA ARG A 364 24.14 5.60 1.82
C ARG A 364 25.30 5.47 2.80
N ASP A 365 26.09 6.52 2.99
CA ASP A 365 27.31 6.50 3.79
C ASP A 365 27.01 6.14 5.26
N HIS A 366 25.89 6.60 5.82
CA HIS A 366 25.48 6.21 7.16
C HIS A 366 24.95 4.77 7.25
N ALA A 367 24.18 4.31 6.26
CA ALA A 367 23.77 2.90 6.21
C ALA A 367 25.00 1.98 6.11
N LEU A 368 26.02 2.40 5.36
CA LEU A 368 27.30 1.71 5.25
C LEU A 368 28.14 1.78 6.52
N GLU A 369 28.11 2.90 7.25
CA GLU A 369 28.75 3.01 8.56
C GLU A 369 28.16 2.01 9.56
N LEU A 370 26.84 1.83 9.56
CA LEU A 370 26.16 0.85 10.40
C LEU A 370 26.54 -0.58 10.02
N TYR A 371 26.61 -0.90 8.72
CA TYR A 371 27.03 -2.22 8.24
C TYR A 371 28.54 -2.50 8.45
N GLY A 372 29.39 -1.47 8.28
CA GLY A 372 30.84 -1.60 8.38
C GLY A 372 31.35 -1.81 9.81
N ARG A 373 30.52 -1.57 10.83
CA ARG A 373 30.83 -1.88 12.24
C ARG A 373 30.55 -3.34 12.60
N GLU A 374 29.89 -4.11 11.72
CA GLU A 374 29.52 -5.52 11.95
C GLU A 374 30.33 -6.46 11.02
N GLU A 375 31.66 -6.44 11.15
CA GLU A 375 32.53 -7.44 10.52
C GLU A 375 32.42 -8.80 11.26
N ASN A 376 31.29 -9.48 11.10
CA ASN A 376 31.08 -10.94 11.16
C ASN A 376 29.62 -11.25 11.57
N PRO A 377 28.70 -11.46 10.62
CA PRO A 377 27.53 -12.28 10.93
C PRO A 377 28.05 -13.68 11.24
N ARG A 378 28.16 -14.05 12.52
CA ARG A 378 28.40 -15.45 12.88
C ARG A 378 27.29 -16.26 12.21
N PRO A 379 27.59 -17.36 11.50
CA PRO A 379 26.56 -18.26 11.00
C PRO A 379 25.85 -18.86 12.20
N GLY A 380 24.76 -18.22 12.61
CA GLY A 380 23.93 -18.59 13.74
C GLY A 380 23.12 -19.83 13.39
N ILE A 381 23.29 -20.84 14.25
CA ILE A 381 22.55 -22.08 14.40
C ILE A 381 21.08 -21.95 13.93
N TYR A 382 20.72 -22.75 12.92
CA TYR A 382 19.34 -23.05 12.57
C TYR A 382 18.69 -23.73 13.77
N VAL A 383 17.87 -22.99 14.52
CA VAL A 383 17.00 -23.58 15.55
C VAL A 383 15.77 -24.11 14.83
N GLU A 384 15.73 -25.42 14.64
CA GLU A 384 14.48 -26.12 14.38
C GLU A 384 13.58 -25.92 15.60
N ASN A 385 12.46 -25.20 15.43
CA ASN A 385 11.39 -25.18 16.42
C ASN A 385 10.11 -25.74 15.77
N PRO A 386 9.40 -26.64 16.45
CA PRO A 386 8.28 -27.38 15.87
C PRO A 386 7.01 -26.55 16.08
N ILE A 387 6.64 -25.77 15.06
CA ILE A 387 5.29 -25.35 14.61
C ILE A 387 5.59 -24.38 13.44
N SER A 388 5.83 -24.93 12.25
CA SER A 388 6.46 -24.20 11.14
C SER A 388 5.46 -23.70 10.09
N THR A 389 5.27 -22.38 10.01
CA THR A 389 5.31 -21.68 8.72
C THR A 389 6.55 -20.79 8.76
N GLY A 390 7.55 -21.15 7.94
CA GLY A 390 8.92 -20.68 8.10
C GLY A 390 9.09 -19.21 7.76
N ILE A 391 9.76 -18.48 8.65
CA ILE A 391 10.28 -17.14 8.39
C ILE A 391 11.82 -17.19 8.41
N VAL A 392 12.39 -16.54 7.40
CA VAL A 392 13.82 -16.30 7.12
C VAL A 392 14.42 -15.36 8.19
N GLY A 393 15.69 -15.55 8.53
CA GLY A 393 16.40 -14.85 9.60
C GLY A 393 16.11 -13.34 9.69
N GLN A 394 15.79 -12.88 10.89
CA GLN A 394 15.62 -11.45 11.16
C GLN A 394 16.95 -10.72 10.93
N PRO A 395 16.95 -9.53 10.30
CA PRO A 395 18.13 -8.68 10.26
C PRO A 395 18.50 -8.20 11.68
N ASP A 396 19.78 -7.90 11.90
CA ASP A 396 20.23 -7.26 13.14
C ASP A 396 19.44 -5.96 13.37
N SER A 397 18.97 -5.80 14.60
CA SER A 397 17.92 -4.83 14.99
C SER A 397 18.26 -3.37 14.69
N GLY A 398 19.55 -3.03 14.57
CA GLY A 398 20.03 -1.67 14.29
C GLY A 398 19.73 -1.18 12.87
N VAL A 399 19.99 -2.00 11.86
CA VAL A 399 19.79 -1.61 10.44
C VAL A 399 18.31 -1.46 10.12
N ALA A 400 17.50 -2.42 10.58
CA ALA A 400 16.06 -2.39 10.39
C ALA A 400 15.42 -1.18 11.07
N ALA A 401 15.86 -0.82 12.28
CA ALA A 401 15.38 0.35 12.99
C ALA A 401 15.74 1.66 12.27
N TYR A 402 16.99 1.81 11.83
CA TYR A 402 17.43 3.02 11.12
C TYR A 402 16.71 3.22 9.80
N ILE A 403 16.61 2.20 8.95
CA ILE A 403 16.02 2.35 7.62
C ILE A 403 14.51 2.54 7.70
N THR A 404 13.85 1.92 8.68
CA THR A 404 12.44 2.23 8.99
C THR A 404 12.31 3.70 9.40
N SER A 405 13.23 4.24 10.20
CA SER A 405 13.24 5.66 10.56
C SER A 405 13.46 6.58 9.35
N VAL A 406 14.38 6.24 8.45
CA VAL A 406 14.70 7.05 7.26
C VAL A 406 13.57 7.00 6.24
N SER A 407 13.00 5.82 5.98
CA SER A 407 11.85 5.67 5.07
C SER A 407 10.64 6.42 5.61
N GLY A 408 10.38 6.32 6.92
CA GLY A 408 9.34 7.11 7.59
C GLY A 408 9.62 8.62 7.52
N GLN A 409 10.87 9.05 7.68
CA GLN A 409 11.25 10.46 7.53
C GLN A 409 11.09 10.98 6.10
N PHE A 410 11.42 10.18 5.08
CA PHE A 410 11.19 10.57 3.68
C PHE A 410 9.71 10.69 3.36
N LEU A 411 8.91 9.71 3.80
CA LEU A 411 7.45 9.77 3.64
C LEU A 411 6.87 10.97 4.38
N LYS A 412 7.26 11.18 5.62
CA LYS A 412 6.86 12.34 6.42
C LYS A 412 7.19 13.65 5.72
N ARG A 413 8.44 13.85 5.28
CA ARG A 413 8.85 15.06 4.53
C ARG A 413 8.05 15.24 3.24
N LYS A 414 7.82 14.16 2.49
CA LYS A 414 7.02 14.21 1.26
C LYS A 414 5.58 14.63 1.55
N MET A 415 4.97 14.06 2.59
CA MET A 415 3.61 14.39 2.99
C MET A 415 3.51 15.83 3.49
N GLU A 416 4.44 16.26 4.34
CA GLU A 416 4.52 17.65 4.83
C GLU A 416 4.71 18.68 3.70
N ASN A 417 5.37 18.29 2.59
CA ASN A 417 5.54 19.14 1.41
C ASN A 417 4.33 19.13 0.46
N LEU A 418 3.47 18.11 0.49
CA LEU A 418 2.25 18.07 -0.32
C LEU A 418 1.13 18.95 0.26
N ASP A 419 1.20 19.24 1.56
CA ASP A 419 0.27 20.14 2.24
C ASP A 419 0.60 21.63 2.01
N GLN A 420 1.74 21.94 1.40
CA GLN A 420 2.17 23.30 1.01
C GLN A 420 1.88 23.57 -0.47
#